data_AF-A0A3L6QPK7-F1
#
_entry.id   AF-A0A3L6QPK7-F1
#
_cell.length_a   1.000
_cell.length_b   1.000
_cell.length_c   1.000
_cell.angle_alpha   90.00
_cell.angle_beta   90.00
_cell.angle_gamma   90.00
#
_symmetry.space_group_name_H-M   'P 1'
#
loop_
_entity.id
_entity.type
_entity.pdbx_description
1 polymer ?
#
loop_
_entity_poly.entity_id
_entity_poly.type
_entity_poly.pdbx_seq_one_letter_code
_entity_poly.pdbx_strand_id
1 'polypeptide(L)'
;MTWMIKKMPNKHYCKSTSKIQSNCMANQYWVRDRVIQWLRQGPTIGASALKKKLEEKYLITLSYWIVYNGKQLALNEILGKWEDSFDYAFAFKAEIESKSPGSIVEIDYEKVGSKIRFSRMFVALKPCIDGLKNGCRPYLGIDSTALTEKWKGQLALAIGVDGHNWIFPVAYGVFGSETQENWGWFMSKLSMATGSPPELVISTDVGKGIDIAATRVFSNGVEHRECMRHLYKYFKKRYHGKVFEKNLWPAARTYRKDIFDNHYNIMKASSTKAMKWIEENHKHLWARCYFSTASKCDYVTNNIAEAFNNWIKHEKSLPIIELIDRIRQKIMEKLFRRRNLAMKLNTKVLPHIIKALNAKSRGLFGYSIHKGVGHLAEISGVYKDLTPWRHIVNLEQRTCSCNKWQLTGLPCNHAISLICSYRGLELEDYVDTCYSVSKFKAAYEGWIEPIADRTHWPQVHIGFKLWPLQLKRAAGRPRSRRIKSVDEGDTKKRKRCKRCGQLGHMQKTCNETVYDSDAPPPAPPKPKRNRTKKKKEAAASPSTPKRKKAKRMKEVITEVMPSPSTPLRLQRALATPSSPFDLNCSPGALTRR
;
A
#
# COMPACT_ATOMS: atom_id res chain seq x y z
N MET A 1 37.51 -11.77 48.02
CA MET A 1 38.62 -12.59 47.46
C MET A 1 38.60 -12.48 45.93
N THR A 2 39.72 -12.11 45.33
CA THR A 2 39.88 -12.02 43.87
C THR A 2 40.78 -13.15 43.42
N TRP A 3 40.25 -14.11 42.65
CA TRP A 3 41.01 -15.27 42.19
C TRP A 3 41.71 -14.99 40.86
N MET A 4 42.96 -15.44 40.73
CA MET A 4 43.77 -15.30 39.52
C MET A 4 44.24 -16.68 39.05
N ILE A 5 43.94 -17.02 37.79
CA ILE A 5 44.34 -18.29 37.18
C ILE A 5 45.83 -18.22 36.81
N LYS A 6 46.69 -18.91 37.57
CA LYS A 6 48.14 -18.93 37.33
C LYS A 6 48.60 -19.94 36.26
N LYS A 7 47.82 -20.99 35.99
CA LYS A 7 48.19 -22.06 35.04
C LYS A 7 46.92 -22.67 34.42
N MET A 8 46.86 -22.76 33.09
CA MET A 8 45.87 -23.59 32.39
C MET A 8 46.59 -24.80 31.78
N PRO A 9 46.36 -26.03 32.30
CA PRO A 9 47.08 -27.22 31.82
C PRO A 9 46.62 -27.69 30.43
N ASN A 10 45.38 -27.37 30.04
CA ASN A 10 44.82 -27.79 28.76
C ASN A 10 45.08 -26.75 27.65
N LYS A 11 45.50 -27.22 26.47
CA LYS A 11 45.58 -26.40 25.25
C LYS A 11 44.20 -25.82 24.94
N HIS A 12 44.12 -24.50 24.86
CA HIS A 12 42.92 -23.75 24.52
C HIS A 12 43.27 -22.68 23.48
N TYR A 13 42.31 -22.34 22.61
CA TYR A 13 42.51 -21.40 21.50
C TYR A 13 42.02 -19.98 21.80
N CYS A 14 41.67 -19.70 23.06
CA CYS A 14 41.19 -18.38 23.48
C CYS A 14 42.34 -17.37 23.45
N LYS A 15 42.18 -16.27 22.70
CA LYS A 15 43.16 -15.16 22.73
C LYS A 15 42.98 -14.34 24.00
N SER A 16 44.09 -13.93 24.61
CA SER A 16 44.11 -12.98 25.74
C SER A 16 43.30 -11.71 25.40
N THR A 17 42.54 -11.21 26.37
CA THR A 17 41.73 -9.99 26.26
C THR A 17 42.54 -8.78 25.77
N SER A 18 43.83 -8.69 26.14
CA SER A 18 44.73 -7.63 25.70
C SER A 18 45.18 -7.71 24.23
N LYS A 19 44.90 -8.81 23.53
CA LYS A 19 45.26 -9.02 22.11
C LYS A 19 44.05 -9.07 21.16
N ILE A 20 42.84 -8.74 21.64
CA ILE A 20 41.61 -8.72 20.82
C ILE A 20 41.36 -7.29 20.29
N GLN A 21 42.07 -6.90 19.23
CA GLN A 21 41.79 -5.64 18.50
C GLN A 21 40.51 -5.72 17.64
N SER A 22 40.00 -6.92 17.38
CA SER A 22 38.68 -7.17 16.79
C SER A 22 38.12 -8.48 17.33
N ASN A 23 36.78 -8.56 17.48
CA ASN A 23 36.07 -9.68 18.14
C ASN A 23 36.08 -11.00 17.34
N CYS A 24 37.26 -11.56 17.10
CA CYS A 24 37.50 -12.75 16.29
C CYS A 24 36.83 -14.03 16.82
N MET A 25 36.58 -14.12 18.13
CA MET A 25 35.89 -15.27 18.74
C MET A 25 34.36 -15.21 18.57
N ALA A 26 33.78 -14.02 18.44
CA ALA A 26 32.33 -13.83 18.34
C ALA A 26 31.87 -13.89 16.87
N ASN A 27 32.15 -15.02 16.22
CA ASN A 27 31.86 -15.27 14.81
C ASN A 27 30.37 -15.63 14.56
N GLN A 28 30.02 -15.96 13.31
CA GLN A 28 28.63 -16.25 12.93
C GLN A 28 28.03 -17.48 13.64
N TYR A 29 28.85 -18.48 13.97
CA TYR A 29 28.42 -19.67 14.73
C TYR A 29 28.22 -19.31 16.21
N TRP A 30 29.14 -18.56 16.81
CA TRP A 30 28.98 -18.01 18.16
C TRP A 30 27.67 -17.22 18.31
N VAL A 31 27.31 -16.42 17.28
CA VAL A 31 26.03 -15.71 17.25
C VAL A 31 24.87 -16.69 17.16
N ARG A 32 24.88 -17.62 16.19
CA ARG A 32 23.83 -18.62 15.97
C ARG A 32 23.40 -19.24 17.29
N ASP A 33 24.34 -19.84 18.02
CA ASP A 33 24.08 -20.58 19.26
C ASP A 33 23.36 -19.74 20.31
N ARG A 34 23.66 -18.43 20.36
CA ARG A 34 23.13 -17.48 21.35
C ARG A 34 21.82 -16.83 20.93
N VAL A 35 21.51 -16.78 19.64
CA VAL A 35 20.25 -16.22 19.14
C VAL A 35 19.16 -17.27 18.91
N ILE A 36 19.47 -18.57 18.90
CA ILE A 36 18.47 -19.65 18.69
C ILE A 36 17.28 -19.51 19.64
N GLN A 37 17.49 -19.39 20.96
CA GLN A 37 16.38 -19.28 21.92
C GLN A 37 15.52 -18.02 21.66
N TRP A 38 16.15 -16.89 21.34
CA TRP A 38 15.43 -15.65 21.03
C TRP A 38 14.67 -15.72 19.70
N LEU A 39 15.19 -16.44 18.71
CA LEU A 39 14.54 -16.66 17.41
C LEU A 39 13.44 -17.73 17.47
N ARG A 40 13.51 -18.69 18.38
CA ARG A 40 12.38 -19.60 18.70
C ARG A 40 11.20 -18.81 19.27
N GLN A 41 11.45 -17.83 20.14
CA GLN A 41 10.43 -16.93 20.67
C GLN A 41 9.97 -15.86 19.66
N GLY A 42 10.85 -15.45 18.74
CA GLY A 42 10.59 -14.38 17.78
C GLY A 42 11.46 -14.48 16.52
N PRO A 43 11.09 -15.28 15.50
CA PRO A 43 11.91 -15.48 14.30
C PRO A 43 12.04 -14.20 13.45
N THR A 44 11.10 -13.26 13.63
CA THR A 44 11.03 -11.97 12.92
C THR A 44 11.97 -10.89 13.50
N ILE A 45 12.71 -11.15 14.59
CA ILE A 45 13.64 -10.16 15.17
C ILE A 45 14.69 -9.77 14.13
N GLY A 46 14.84 -8.46 13.90
CA GLY A 46 15.80 -7.92 12.93
C GLY A 46 17.25 -8.04 13.42
N ALA A 47 18.20 -8.27 12.51
CA ALA A 47 19.63 -8.39 12.85
C ALA A 47 20.19 -7.18 13.61
N SER A 48 19.68 -5.96 13.40
CA SER A 48 20.05 -4.78 14.20
C SER A 48 19.59 -4.86 15.66
N ALA A 49 18.43 -5.47 15.93
CA ALA A 49 17.91 -5.66 17.29
C ALA A 49 18.62 -6.83 18.00
N LEU A 50 18.92 -7.92 17.27
CA LEU A 50 19.80 -8.98 17.76
C LEU A 50 21.19 -8.44 18.10
N LYS A 51 21.77 -7.60 17.22
CA LYS A 51 23.05 -6.95 17.48
C LYS A 51 23.01 -6.20 18.81
N LYS A 52 22.05 -5.28 18.98
CA LYS A 52 21.89 -4.53 20.23
C LYS A 52 21.79 -5.45 21.46
N LYS A 53 20.92 -6.47 21.43
CA LYS A 53 20.80 -7.46 22.52
C LYS A 53 22.09 -8.24 22.82
N LEU A 54 22.85 -8.63 21.78
CA LEU A 54 24.11 -9.37 21.96
C LEU A 54 25.20 -8.48 22.55
N GLU A 55 25.32 -7.24 22.08
CA GLU A 55 26.29 -6.27 22.57
C GLU A 55 25.99 -5.87 24.02
N GLU A 56 24.72 -5.65 24.36
CA GLU A 56 24.27 -5.38 25.74
C GLU A 56 24.49 -6.57 26.68
N LYS A 57 24.15 -7.80 26.26
CA LYS A 57 24.25 -8.99 27.12
C LYS A 57 25.68 -9.49 27.33
N TYR A 58 26.53 -9.37 26.32
CA TYR A 58 27.88 -9.96 26.33
C TYR A 58 29.01 -8.93 26.36
N LEU A 59 28.69 -7.62 26.39
CA LEU A 59 29.65 -6.51 26.48
C LEU A 59 30.73 -6.54 25.38
N ILE A 60 30.34 -6.92 24.17
CA ILE A 60 31.19 -6.98 22.98
C ILE A 60 30.66 -6.08 21.86
N THR A 61 31.51 -5.72 20.90
CA THR A 61 31.12 -4.97 19.69
C THR A 61 31.09 -5.91 18.48
N LEU A 62 29.94 -6.07 17.85
CA LEU A 62 29.74 -7.01 16.75
C LEU A 62 29.62 -6.32 15.39
N SER A 63 30.13 -6.96 14.34
CA SER A 63 29.77 -6.54 12.97
C SER A 63 28.32 -6.92 12.68
N TYR A 64 27.56 -6.00 12.07
CA TYR A 64 26.19 -6.28 11.61
C TYR A 64 26.16 -7.54 10.73
N TRP A 65 27.16 -7.75 9.88
CA TRP A 65 27.19 -8.88 8.95
C TRP A 65 27.40 -10.22 9.65
N ILE A 66 28.20 -10.25 10.72
CA ILE A 66 28.36 -11.44 11.56
C ILE A 66 27.03 -11.80 12.23
N VAL A 67 26.33 -10.79 12.77
CA VAL A 67 25.01 -10.99 13.39
C VAL A 67 23.96 -11.42 12.37
N TYR A 68 23.98 -10.84 11.16
CA TYR A 68 23.09 -11.22 10.07
C TYR A 68 23.32 -12.67 9.63
N ASN A 69 24.57 -13.07 9.40
CA ASN A 69 24.89 -14.44 9.01
C ASN A 69 24.55 -15.44 10.13
N GLY A 70 24.88 -15.13 11.39
CA GLY A 70 24.52 -15.98 12.53
C GLY A 70 23.01 -16.11 12.74
N LYS A 71 22.24 -15.03 12.53
CA LYS A 71 20.77 -15.10 12.46
C LYS A 71 20.32 -16.06 11.36
N GLN A 72 20.89 -15.96 10.16
CA GLN A 72 20.49 -16.82 9.03
C GLN A 72 20.83 -18.30 9.26
N LEU A 73 21.96 -18.60 9.91
CA LEU A 73 22.29 -19.96 10.34
C LEU A 73 21.27 -20.48 11.38
N ALA A 74 20.95 -19.67 12.39
CA ALA A 74 19.97 -20.06 13.41
C ALA A 74 18.56 -20.23 12.84
N LEU A 75 18.15 -19.40 11.88
CA LEU A 75 16.87 -19.59 11.17
C LEU A 75 16.87 -20.85 10.31
N ASN A 76 17.99 -21.18 9.62
CA ASN A 76 18.08 -22.44 8.87
C ASN A 76 18.01 -23.67 9.81
N GLU A 77 18.48 -23.54 11.06
CA GLU A 77 18.45 -24.62 12.07
C GLU A 77 17.06 -24.75 12.73
N ILE A 78 16.31 -23.65 12.86
CA ILE A 78 14.95 -23.63 13.44
C ILE A 78 13.87 -23.99 12.42
N LEU A 79 14.00 -23.55 11.15
CA LEU A 79 12.96 -23.64 10.11
C LEU A 79 13.34 -24.60 8.97
N GLY A 80 14.47 -25.30 9.05
CA GLY A 80 15.05 -26.05 7.93
C GLY A 80 15.70 -25.15 6.88
N LYS A 81 16.30 -25.74 5.83
CA LYS A 81 16.87 -24.93 4.75
C LYS A 81 15.74 -24.30 3.94
N TRP A 82 15.98 -23.10 3.46
CA TRP A 82 15.01 -22.35 2.67
C TRP A 82 14.53 -23.10 1.40
N GLU A 83 15.39 -23.93 0.80
CA GLU A 83 15.05 -24.73 -0.39
C GLU A 83 14.11 -25.91 -0.05
N ASP A 84 14.27 -26.51 1.14
CA ASP A 84 13.46 -27.63 1.62
C ASP A 84 12.01 -27.19 1.89
N SER A 85 11.76 -25.90 2.11
CA SER A 85 10.40 -25.38 2.30
C SER A 85 9.46 -25.60 1.11
N PHE A 86 10.01 -25.81 -0.09
CA PHE A 86 9.21 -26.08 -1.30
C PHE A 86 8.75 -27.54 -1.40
N ASP A 87 9.44 -28.48 -0.74
CA ASP A 87 9.06 -29.89 -0.74
C ASP A 87 7.69 -30.09 -0.04
N TYR A 88 7.34 -29.20 0.90
CA TYR A 88 6.07 -29.21 1.63
C TYR A 88 4.91 -28.47 0.92
N ALA A 89 5.13 -27.88 -0.27
CA ALA A 89 4.11 -27.03 -0.90
C ALA A 89 2.82 -27.78 -1.25
N PHE A 90 2.95 -28.99 -1.82
CA PHE A 90 1.80 -29.82 -2.17
C PHE A 90 1.17 -30.52 -0.96
N ALA A 91 1.96 -30.90 0.05
CA ALA A 91 1.45 -31.40 1.32
C ALA A 91 0.60 -30.32 2.04
N PHE A 92 1.03 -29.05 2.01
CA PHE A 92 0.22 -27.93 2.51
C PHE A 92 -1.08 -27.75 1.73
N LYS A 93 -1.05 -27.83 0.38
CA LYS A 93 -2.28 -27.81 -0.45
C LYS A 93 -3.26 -28.90 0.00
N ALA A 94 -2.79 -30.15 0.06
CA ALA A 94 -3.61 -31.29 0.43
C ALA A 94 -4.19 -31.18 1.86
N GLU A 95 -3.39 -30.75 2.84
CA GLU A 95 -3.87 -30.54 4.22
C GLU A 95 -4.95 -29.44 4.28
N ILE A 96 -4.77 -28.31 3.60
CA ILE A 96 -5.76 -27.23 3.59
C ILE A 96 -7.06 -27.64 2.89
N GLU A 97 -6.97 -28.34 1.76
CA GLU A 97 -8.14 -28.77 1.00
C GLU A 97 -8.89 -29.93 1.68
N SER A 98 -8.17 -30.77 2.44
CA SER A 98 -8.74 -31.79 3.34
C SER A 98 -9.44 -31.17 4.56
N LYS A 99 -8.77 -30.27 5.29
CA LYS A 99 -9.33 -29.64 6.50
C LYS A 99 -10.41 -28.60 6.23
N SER A 100 -10.36 -27.92 5.08
CA SER A 100 -11.34 -26.89 4.72
C SER A 100 -11.80 -27.06 3.26
N PRO A 101 -12.67 -28.06 2.98
CA PRO A 101 -13.21 -28.30 1.65
C PRO A 101 -13.83 -27.05 1.02
N GLY A 102 -13.54 -26.85 -0.27
CA GLY A 102 -13.89 -25.62 -1.00
C GLY A 102 -12.93 -24.44 -0.79
N SER A 103 -11.88 -24.60 0.02
CA SER A 103 -10.70 -23.73 -0.07
C SER A 103 -9.97 -24.01 -1.38
N ILE A 104 -9.37 -22.98 -1.97
CA ILE A 104 -8.65 -23.05 -3.24
C ILE A 104 -7.18 -22.77 -2.96
N VAL A 105 -6.32 -23.78 -3.13
CA VAL A 105 -4.86 -23.63 -3.02
C VAL A 105 -4.21 -24.07 -4.31
N GLU A 106 -3.73 -23.12 -5.12
CA GLU A 106 -3.21 -23.40 -6.47
C GLU A 106 -1.70 -23.16 -6.53
N ILE A 107 -0.96 -24.06 -7.17
CA ILE A 107 0.51 -24.04 -7.24
C ILE A 107 0.94 -24.26 -8.70
N ASP A 108 1.59 -23.26 -9.27
CA ASP A 108 2.17 -23.33 -10.62
C ASP A 108 3.68 -23.57 -10.55
N TYR A 109 4.20 -24.38 -11.46
CA TYR A 109 5.62 -24.69 -11.59
C TYR A 109 6.05 -24.75 -13.07
N GLU A 110 7.34 -24.51 -13.31
CA GLU A 110 7.95 -24.41 -14.64
C GLU A 110 9.16 -25.34 -14.74
N LYS A 111 9.33 -26.02 -15.88
CA LYS A 111 10.53 -26.83 -16.16
C LYS A 111 11.64 -25.93 -16.70
N VAL A 112 12.69 -25.73 -15.91
CA VAL A 112 13.86 -24.90 -16.27
C VAL A 112 15.10 -25.79 -16.36
N GLY A 113 15.43 -26.21 -17.58
CA GLY A 113 16.44 -27.24 -17.83
C GLY A 113 16.00 -28.59 -17.27
N SER A 114 16.84 -29.22 -16.46
CA SER A 114 16.54 -30.49 -15.78
C SER A 114 15.75 -30.35 -14.47
N LYS A 115 15.45 -29.12 -14.01
CA LYS A 115 14.78 -28.88 -12.72
C LYS A 115 13.38 -28.32 -12.91
N ILE A 116 12.40 -28.93 -12.25
CA ILE A 116 11.07 -28.34 -12.07
C ILE A 116 11.15 -27.32 -10.92
N ARG A 117 10.73 -26.08 -11.19
CA ARG A 117 10.83 -24.95 -10.26
C ARG A 117 9.47 -24.37 -9.95
N PHE A 118 9.25 -24.03 -8.68
CA PHE A 118 8.11 -23.22 -8.25
C PHE A 118 8.05 -21.91 -9.04
N SER A 119 6.87 -21.56 -9.54
CA SER A 119 6.58 -20.27 -10.19
C SER A 119 5.69 -19.40 -9.30
N ARG A 120 4.52 -19.91 -8.91
CA ARG A 120 3.45 -19.15 -8.23
C ARG A 120 2.68 -20.01 -7.24
N MET A 121 2.04 -19.38 -6.27
CA MET A 121 1.05 -20.02 -5.38
C MET A 121 -0.08 -19.04 -5.04
N PHE A 122 -1.31 -19.54 -4.94
CA PHE A 122 -2.51 -18.78 -4.58
C PHE A 122 -3.26 -19.52 -3.47
N VAL A 123 -3.84 -18.78 -2.54
CA VAL A 123 -4.66 -19.30 -1.44
C VAL A 123 -5.89 -18.41 -1.26
N ALA A 124 -7.07 -19.02 -1.36
CA ALA A 124 -8.35 -18.45 -0.91
C ALA A 124 -9.03 -19.48 0.00
N LEU A 125 -9.24 -19.14 1.26
CA LEU A 125 -9.80 -20.07 2.26
C LEU A 125 -11.33 -19.99 2.22
N LYS A 126 -12.03 -21.13 2.26
CA LYS A 126 -13.51 -21.19 2.17
C LYS A 126 -14.24 -20.21 3.10
N PRO A 127 -13.87 -20.08 4.40
CA PRO A 127 -14.49 -19.10 5.30
C PRO A 127 -14.33 -17.64 4.86
N CYS A 128 -13.23 -17.32 4.17
CA CYS A 128 -12.98 -15.99 3.65
C CYS A 128 -13.74 -15.73 2.34
N ILE A 129 -13.93 -16.76 1.52
CA ILE A 129 -14.77 -16.70 0.31
C ILE A 129 -16.23 -16.46 0.71
N ASP A 130 -16.73 -17.25 1.65
CA ASP A 130 -18.12 -17.16 2.13
C ASP A 130 -18.37 -15.86 2.89
N GLY A 131 -17.45 -15.46 3.78
CA GLY A 131 -17.56 -14.21 4.52
C GLY A 131 -17.59 -12.97 3.62
N LEU A 132 -16.90 -13.00 2.46
CA LEU A 132 -17.02 -11.97 1.44
C LEU A 132 -18.43 -11.95 0.83
N LYS A 133 -18.91 -13.10 0.33
CA LYS A 133 -20.19 -13.24 -0.40
C LYS A 133 -21.40 -12.95 0.50
N ASN A 134 -21.39 -13.45 1.72
CA ASN A 134 -22.57 -13.48 2.59
C ASN A 134 -22.69 -12.21 3.44
N GLY A 135 -21.57 -11.63 3.89
CA GLY A 135 -21.57 -10.59 4.93
C GLY A 135 -20.78 -9.31 4.64
N CYS A 136 -19.75 -9.33 3.80
CA CYS A 136 -19.00 -8.13 3.46
C CYS A 136 -19.71 -7.27 2.41
N ARG A 137 -19.18 -6.06 2.17
CA ARG A 137 -19.54 -5.28 0.97
C ARG A 137 -18.86 -5.89 -0.26
N PRO A 138 -19.48 -5.86 -1.44
CA PRO A 138 -18.91 -6.39 -2.68
C PRO A 138 -17.83 -5.43 -3.22
N TYR A 139 -16.69 -5.39 -2.53
CA TYR A 139 -15.55 -4.52 -2.84
C TYR A 139 -14.26 -5.26 -2.52
N LEU A 140 -13.30 -5.26 -3.44
CA LEU A 140 -11.96 -5.84 -3.28
C LEU A 140 -10.88 -4.80 -3.60
N GLY A 141 -10.08 -4.45 -2.61
CA GLY A 141 -8.81 -3.76 -2.82
C GLY A 141 -7.70 -4.77 -3.12
N ILE A 142 -7.03 -4.63 -4.27
CA ILE A 142 -5.98 -5.54 -4.74
C ILE A 142 -4.66 -4.78 -4.90
N ASP A 143 -3.59 -5.32 -4.32
CA ASP A 143 -2.22 -4.77 -4.36
C ASP A 143 -1.21 -5.92 -4.31
N SER A 144 0.06 -5.64 -4.64
CA SER A 144 1.17 -6.52 -4.29
C SER A 144 2.30 -5.82 -3.55
N THR A 145 2.99 -6.60 -2.74
CA THR A 145 4.09 -6.13 -1.91
C THR A 145 5.33 -6.97 -2.13
N ALA A 146 6.47 -6.30 -2.31
CA ALA A 146 7.74 -6.98 -2.46
C ALA A 146 8.07 -7.76 -1.18
N LEU A 147 8.38 -9.04 -1.36
CA LEU A 147 8.91 -9.88 -0.31
C LEU A 147 10.39 -9.57 -0.06
N THR A 148 10.92 -10.06 1.06
CA THR A 148 12.23 -9.63 1.59
C THR A 148 13.16 -10.81 1.87
N GLU A 149 14.43 -10.49 2.13
CA GLU A 149 15.52 -11.46 2.34
C GLU A 149 15.84 -12.33 1.11
N LYS A 150 15.69 -13.66 1.21
CA LYS A 150 16.11 -14.61 0.17
C LYS A 150 15.16 -14.62 -1.03
N TRP A 151 13.86 -14.44 -0.80
CA TRP A 151 12.86 -14.36 -1.87
C TRP A 151 12.68 -12.91 -2.35
N LYS A 152 12.84 -12.69 -3.66
CA LYS A 152 12.69 -11.38 -4.31
C LYS A 152 11.38 -11.25 -5.11
N GLY A 153 10.46 -12.19 -4.95
CA GLY A 153 9.14 -12.13 -5.57
C GLY A 153 8.19 -11.17 -4.87
N GLN A 154 6.92 -11.28 -5.24
CA GLN A 154 5.82 -10.49 -4.72
C GLN A 154 4.87 -11.35 -3.91
N LEU A 155 4.15 -10.71 -2.99
CA LEU A 155 2.95 -11.23 -2.37
C LEU A 155 1.79 -10.34 -2.82
N ALA A 156 0.91 -10.88 -3.66
CA ALA A 156 -0.36 -10.29 -4.06
C ALA A 156 -1.45 -10.61 -3.03
N LEU A 157 -2.40 -9.68 -2.90
CA LEU A 157 -3.40 -9.66 -1.85
C LEU A 157 -4.72 -9.16 -2.43
N ALA A 158 -5.83 -9.85 -2.12
CA ALA A 158 -7.19 -9.38 -2.34
C ALA A 158 -7.89 -9.20 -0.99
N ILE A 159 -8.25 -7.95 -0.69
CA ILE A 159 -8.76 -7.53 0.62
C ILE A 159 -10.15 -6.93 0.45
N GLY A 160 -11.16 -7.57 1.06
CA GLY A 160 -12.51 -7.04 1.18
C GLY A 160 -12.67 -6.06 2.35
N VAL A 161 -13.88 -5.56 2.52
CA VAL A 161 -14.25 -4.69 3.65
C VAL A 161 -15.63 -5.03 4.19
N ASP A 162 -15.74 -5.20 5.51
CA ASP A 162 -17.00 -5.49 6.19
C ASP A 162 -17.84 -4.21 6.45
N GLY A 163 -19.03 -4.39 7.01
CA GLY A 163 -19.88 -3.28 7.50
C GLY A 163 -19.23 -2.45 8.61
N HIS A 164 -18.24 -2.99 9.33
CA HIS A 164 -17.49 -2.24 10.35
C HIS A 164 -16.40 -1.34 9.74
N ASN A 165 -16.27 -1.29 8.41
CA ASN A 165 -15.14 -0.66 7.71
C ASN A 165 -13.78 -1.26 8.09
N TRP A 166 -13.77 -2.52 8.54
CA TRP A 166 -12.55 -3.26 8.83
C TRP A 166 -12.11 -4.10 7.63
N ILE A 167 -10.79 -4.20 7.46
CA ILE A 167 -10.20 -5.04 6.40
C ILE A 167 -10.59 -6.51 6.59
N PHE A 168 -11.02 -7.16 5.51
CA PHE A 168 -11.40 -8.56 5.47
C PHE A 168 -10.48 -9.31 4.47
N PRO A 169 -9.52 -10.13 4.91
CA PRO A 169 -8.65 -10.86 4.00
C PRO A 169 -9.43 -11.91 3.21
N VAL A 170 -9.41 -11.86 1.87
CA VAL A 170 -10.13 -12.81 1.01
C VAL A 170 -9.17 -13.85 0.43
N ALA A 171 -8.17 -13.39 -0.31
CA ALA A 171 -7.18 -14.25 -0.95
C ALA A 171 -5.78 -13.62 -0.92
N TYR A 172 -4.76 -14.45 -1.03
CA TYR A 172 -3.37 -14.03 -1.09
C TYR A 172 -2.55 -15.02 -1.92
N GLY A 173 -1.45 -14.57 -2.51
CA GLY A 173 -0.64 -15.42 -3.37
C GLY A 173 0.73 -14.84 -3.62
N VAL A 174 1.69 -15.69 -3.97
CA VAL A 174 3.07 -15.31 -4.27
C VAL A 174 3.44 -15.63 -5.70
N PHE A 175 4.24 -14.77 -6.32
CA PHE A 175 4.76 -14.96 -7.68
C PHE A 175 6.10 -14.24 -7.88
N GLY A 176 6.84 -14.61 -8.94
CA GLY A 176 8.20 -14.10 -9.17
C GLY A 176 8.33 -12.60 -9.44
N SER A 177 7.34 -11.99 -10.10
CA SER A 177 7.40 -10.59 -10.57
C SER A 177 6.03 -10.03 -10.94
N GLU A 178 5.88 -8.70 -10.88
CA GLU A 178 4.64 -8.00 -11.29
C GLU A 178 4.56 -7.92 -12.83
N THR A 179 4.14 -9.04 -13.46
CA THR A 179 3.88 -9.15 -14.90
C THR A 179 2.38 -9.26 -15.16
N GLN A 180 1.95 -8.89 -16.37
CA GLN A 180 0.57 -9.08 -16.82
C GLN A 180 0.13 -10.55 -16.77
N GLU A 181 1.05 -11.49 -16.97
CA GLU A 181 0.79 -12.92 -16.89
C GLU A 181 0.54 -13.39 -15.45
N ASN A 182 1.42 -13.01 -14.51
CA ASN A 182 1.26 -13.34 -13.09
C ASN A 182 0.01 -12.71 -12.50
N TRP A 183 -0.29 -11.47 -12.88
CA TRP A 183 -1.54 -10.82 -12.50
C TRP A 183 -2.77 -11.44 -13.17
N GLY A 184 -2.71 -11.78 -14.46
CA GLY A 184 -3.80 -12.45 -15.17
C GLY A 184 -4.14 -13.81 -14.54
N TRP A 185 -3.12 -14.57 -14.13
CA TRP A 185 -3.27 -15.81 -13.37
C TRP A 185 -3.89 -15.56 -11.99
N PHE A 186 -3.36 -14.62 -11.20
CA PHE A 186 -3.89 -14.31 -9.86
C PHE A 186 -5.34 -13.85 -9.91
N MET A 187 -5.69 -12.98 -10.86
CA MET A 187 -7.07 -12.52 -11.07
C MET A 187 -7.99 -13.67 -11.49
N SER A 188 -7.53 -14.60 -12.34
CA SER A 188 -8.29 -15.78 -12.74
C SER A 188 -8.63 -16.68 -11.53
N LYS A 189 -7.63 -17.01 -10.69
CA LYS A 189 -7.86 -17.77 -9.45
C LYS A 189 -8.73 -17.00 -8.44
N LEU A 190 -8.62 -15.68 -8.38
CA LEU A 190 -9.50 -14.84 -7.56
C LEU A 190 -10.95 -14.87 -8.06
N SER A 191 -11.18 -14.73 -9.36
CA SER A 191 -12.50 -14.79 -9.99
C SER A 191 -13.16 -16.17 -9.79
N MET A 192 -12.39 -17.26 -9.88
CA MET A 192 -12.86 -18.61 -9.51
C MET A 192 -13.36 -18.68 -8.06
N ALA A 193 -12.67 -18.01 -7.12
CA ALA A 193 -13.06 -17.97 -5.71
C ALA A 193 -14.30 -17.08 -5.47
N THR A 194 -14.27 -15.83 -5.94
CA THR A 194 -15.27 -14.80 -5.59
C THR A 194 -16.48 -14.78 -6.51
N GLY A 195 -16.35 -15.30 -7.73
CA GLY A 195 -17.20 -14.96 -8.86
C GLY A 195 -16.96 -13.53 -9.37
N SER A 196 -17.72 -13.15 -10.39
CA SER A 196 -17.76 -11.80 -10.98
C SER A 196 -19.18 -11.22 -10.96
N PRO A 197 -19.82 -11.05 -9.79
CA PRO A 197 -21.17 -10.48 -9.72
C PRO A 197 -21.14 -8.98 -10.10
N PRO A 198 -22.16 -8.43 -10.79
CA PRO A 198 -22.15 -7.05 -11.28
C PRO A 198 -21.98 -5.97 -10.20
N GLU A 199 -22.37 -6.26 -8.96
CA GLU A 199 -22.23 -5.36 -7.81
C GLU A 199 -20.78 -5.26 -7.28
N LEU A 200 -19.89 -6.16 -7.73
CA LEU A 200 -18.49 -6.19 -7.31
C LEU A 200 -17.75 -4.96 -7.81
N VAL A 201 -16.98 -4.37 -6.90
CA VAL A 201 -15.97 -3.36 -7.20
C VAL A 201 -14.58 -3.96 -7.04
N ILE A 202 -13.75 -3.86 -8.06
CA ILE A 202 -12.31 -4.09 -7.97
C ILE A 202 -11.62 -2.73 -7.86
N SER A 203 -10.72 -2.55 -6.90
CA SER A 203 -9.87 -1.38 -6.79
C SER A 203 -8.39 -1.74 -6.80
N THR A 204 -7.65 -1.23 -7.77
CA THR A 204 -6.21 -1.50 -7.94
C THR A 204 -5.37 -0.23 -7.89
N ASP A 205 -4.06 -0.42 -7.74
CA ASP A 205 -3.08 0.63 -7.99
C ASP A 205 -2.83 0.83 -9.50
N VAL A 206 -2.25 2.00 -9.83
CA VAL A 206 -1.93 2.38 -11.21
C VAL A 206 -0.72 1.61 -11.73
N GLY A 207 -0.96 0.77 -12.74
CA GLY A 207 0.06 0.19 -13.62
C GLY A 207 0.73 -1.10 -13.12
N LYS A 208 1.60 -1.64 -13.98
CA LYS A 208 2.22 -2.99 -13.94
C LYS A 208 1.31 -4.15 -14.33
N GLY A 209 0.24 -3.89 -15.08
CA GLY A 209 -0.60 -4.92 -15.71
C GLY A 209 -1.63 -5.56 -14.77
N ILE A 210 -1.67 -5.15 -13.50
CA ILE A 210 -2.74 -5.49 -12.54
C ILE A 210 -4.10 -4.98 -13.03
N ASP A 211 -4.10 -3.77 -13.59
CA ASP A 211 -5.23 -3.04 -14.14
C ASP A 211 -5.81 -3.73 -15.39
N ILE A 212 -4.91 -4.11 -16.32
CA ILE A 212 -5.27 -4.85 -17.53
C ILE A 212 -5.76 -6.26 -17.16
N ALA A 213 -5.11 -6.93 -16.20
CA ALA A 213 -5.52 -8.25 -15.73
C ALA A 213 -6.89 -8.25 -15.06
N ALA A 214 -7.16 -7.27 -14.18
CA ALA A 214 -8.47 -7.09 -13.54
C ALA A 214 -9.57 -6.90 -14.60
N THR A 215 -9.38 -5.93 -15.50
CA THR A 215 -10.35 -5.60 -16.56
C THR A 215 -10.62 -6.78 -17.51
N ARG A 216 -9.59 -7.59 -17.83
CA ARG A 216 -9.73 -8.76 -18.70
C ARG A 216 -10.47 -9.93 -18.05
N VAL A 217 -10.29 -10.14 -16.75
CA VAL A 217 -10.88 -11.30 -16.03
C VAL A 217 -12.26 -11.00 -15.46
N PHE A 218 -12.50 -9.77 -15.02
CA PHE A 218 -13.77 -9.31 -14.45
C PHE A 218 -14.57 -8.54 -15.52
N SER A 219 -14.86 -9.19 -16.65
CA SER A 219 -15.50 -8.57 -17.82
C SER A 219 -17.01 -8.31 -17.68
N ASN A 220 -17.66 -8.91 -16.68
CA ASN A 220 -19.13 -9.00 -16.62
C ASN A 220 -19.78 -7.76 -15.94
N GLY A 221 -19.37 -6.56 -16.35
CA GLY A 221 -19.89 -5.30 -15.80
C GLY A 221 -19.35 -4.91 -14.42
N VAL A 222 -18.37 -5.65 -13.89
CA VAL A 222 -17.70 -5.37 -12.61
C VAL A 222 -17.04 -4.00 -12.64
N GLU A 223 -17.29 -3.18 -11.62
CA GLU A 223 -16.77 -1.82 -11.56
C GLU A 223 -15.28 -1.81 -11.22
N HIS A 224 -14.46 -1.21 -12.08
CA HIS A 224 -13.02 -1.08 -11.85
C HIS A 224 -12.64 0.36 -11.45
N ARG A 225 -12.13 0.50 -10.22
CA ARG A 225 -11.66 1.75 -9.62
C ARG A 225 -10.16 1.85 -9.54
N GLU A 226 -9.64 3.03 -9.89
CA GLU A 226 -8.22 3.32 -9.81
C GLU A 226 -7.88 4.07 -8.51
N CYS A 227 -6.79 3.66 -7.86
CA CYS A 227 -6.33 4.30 -6.62
C CYS A 227 -5.86 5.74 -6.89
N MET A 228 -6.67 6.72 -6.48
CA MET A 228 -6.42 8.16 -6.65
C MET A 228 -5.06 8.60 -6.08
N ARG A 229 -4.58 7.94 -5.02
CA ARG A 229 -3.24 8.20 -4.45
C ARG A 229 -2.13 7.89 -5.44
N HIS A 230 -2.28 6.81 -6.20
CA HIS A 230 -1.34 6.43 -7.24
C HIS A 230 -1.50 7.28 -8.50
N LEU A 231 -2.73 7.59 -8.94
CA LEU A 231 -2.99 8.58 -10.00
C LEU A 231 -2.26 9.90 -9.70
N TYR A 232 -2.51 10.49 -8.53
CA TYR A 232 -1.86 11.71 -8.07
C TYR A 232 -0.33 11.59 -8.04
N LYS A 233 0.22 10.42 -7.66
CA LYS A 233 1.66 10.14 -7.62
C LYS A 233 2.32 10.05 -9.01
N TYR A 234 1.59 9.67 -10.05
CA TYR A 234 2.07 9.70 -11.43
C TYR A 234 1.83 11.05 -12.12
N PHE A 235 0.67 11.68 -11.88
CA PHE A 235 0.33 13.02 -12.35
C PHE A 235 1.37 14.05 -11.91
N LYS A 236 1.66 14.10 -10.60
CA LYS A 236 2.61 15.06 -10.01
C LYS A 236 4.08 14.86 -10.37
N LYS A 237 4.43 13.87 -11.21
CA LYS A 237 5.77 13.74 -11.80
C LYS A 237 5.90 14.50 -13.13
N ARG A 238 4.77 14.91 -13.70
CA ARG A 238 4.65 15.54 -15.03
C ARG A 238 4.05 16.94 -14.93
N TYR A 239 3.05 17.11 -14.05
CA TYR A 239 2.30 18.34 -13.89
C TYR A 239 2.35 18.81 -12.44
N HIS A 240 2.67 20.08 -12.24
CA HIS A 240 2.81 20.71 -10.93
C HIS A 240 2.04 22.04 -10.92
N GLY A 241 1.60 22.48 -9.74
CA GLY A 241 1.00 23.80 -9.57
C GLY A 241 -0.13 23.81 -8.54
N LYS A 242 -0.30 24.95 -7.87
CA LYS A 242 -1.31 25.17 -6.84
C LYS A 242 -2.74 24.87 -7.33
N VAL A 243 -3.02 25.05 -8.64
CA VAL A 243 -4.32 24.74 -9.23
C VAL A 243 -4.65 23.25 -9.10
N PHE A 244 -3.74 22.36 -9.49
CA PHE A 244 -3.97 20.91 -9.37
C PHE A 244 -4.00 20.45 -7.91
N GLU A 245 -3.12 20.99 -7.06
CA GLU A 245 -3.11 20.70 -5.63
C GLU A 245 -4.44 21.05 -4.94
N LYS A 246 -5.06 22.18 -5.34
CA LYS A 246 -6.34 22.64 -4.82
C LYS A 246 -7.57 21.93 -5.41
N ASN A 247 -7.52 21.45 -6.66
CA ASN A 247 -8.73 20.96 -7.36
C ASN A 247 -8.77 19.44 -7.58
N LEU A 248 -7.63 18.77 -7.76
CA LEU A 248 -7.59 17.36 -8.19
C LEU A 248 -8.10 16.40 -7.10
N TRP A 249 -7.74 16.64 -5.83
CA TRP A 249 -8.24 15.84 -4.70
C TRP A 249 -9.71 16.12 -4.34
N PRO A 250 -10.20 17.38 -4.33
CA PRO A 250 -11.62 17.67 -4.21
C PRO A 250 -12.48 17.07 -5.34
N ALA A 251 -12.03 17.14 -6.60
CA ALA A 251 -12.69 16.48 -7.73
C ALA A 251 -12.89 14.97 -7.46
N ALA A 252 -11.84 14.26 -7.07
CA ALA A 252 -11.96 12.83 -6.75
C ALA A 252 -12.94 12.53 -5.60
N ARG A 253 -13.05 13.43 -4.62
CA ARG A 253 -13.76 13.22 -3.35
C ARG A 253 -15.21 13.70 -3.31
N THR A 254 -15.66 14.51 -4.27
CA THR A 254 -17.05 14.96 -4.33
C THR A 254 -17.98 13.84 -4.79
N TYR A 255 -19.17 13.78 -4.18
CA TYR A 255 -20.25 12.87 -4.55
C TYR A 255 -21.09 13.41 -5.73
N ARG A 256 -20.96 14.71 -6.04
CA ARG A 256 -21.74 15.47 -7.03
C ARG A 256 -20.95 15.68 -8.31
N LYS A 257 -21.58 15.39 -9.46
CA LYS A 257 -20.97 15.53 -10.79
C LYS A 257 -20.71 16.99 -11.15
N ASP A 258 -21.66 17.90 -10.88
CA ASP A 258 -21.50 19.33 -11.15
C ASP A 258 -20.31 19.97 -10.41
N ILE A 259 -20.06 19.56 -9.15
CA ILE A 259 -18.89 19.99 -8.38
C ILE A 259 -17.59 19.38 -8.95
N PHE A 260 -17.65 18.14 -9.46
CA PHE A 260 -16.52 17.52 -10.16
C PHE A 260 -16.21 18.30 -11.43
N ASP A 261 -17.22 18.58 -12.26
CA ASP A 261 -17.09 19.28 -13.54
C ASP A 261 -16.52 20.70 -13.34
N ASN A 262 -16.92 21.41 -12.28
CA ASN A 262 -16.32 22.69 -11.89
C ASN A 262 -14.79 22.57 -11.63
N HIS A 263 -14.38 21.68 -10.72
CA HIS A 263 -12.96 21.44 -10.45
C HIS A 263 -12.20 20.95 -11.69
N TYR A 264 -12.83 20.12 -12.52
CA TYR A 264 -12.27 19.61 -13.78
C TYR A 264 -12.00 20.76 -14.77
N ASN A 265 -12.99 21.64 -14.95
CA ASN A 265 -12.91 22.78 -15.87
C ASN A 265 -11.87 23.81 -15.41
N ILE A 266 -11.75 24.08 -14.10
CA ILE A 266 -10.68 24.94 -13.55
C ILE A 266 -9.30 24.36 -13.88
N MET A 267 -9.11 23.05 -13.73
CA MET A 267 -7.83 22.41 -14.09
C MET A 267 -7.60 22.36 -15.61
N LYS A 268 -8.65 22.15 -16.41
CA LYS A 268 -8.60 22.13 -17.88
C LYS A 268 -8.25 23.50 -18.46
N ALA A 269 -8.85 24.58 -17.94
CA ALA A 269 -8.50 25.95 -18.30
C ALA A 269 -7.04 26.29 -17.94
N SER A 270 -6.54 25.80 -16.80
CA SER A 270 -5.14 25.99 -16.41
C SER A 270 -4.14 25.14 -17.23
N SER A 271 -4.53 23.93 -17.67
CA SER A 271 -3.75 23.13 -18.63
C SER A 271 -4.57 22.01 -19.25
N THR A 272 -5.03 22.22 -20.48
CA THR A 272 -5.71 21.20 -21.29
C THR A 272 -4.84 19.95 -21.46
N LYS A 273 -3.51 20.12 -21.58
CA LYS A 273 -2.53 19.03 -21.70
C LYS A 273 -2.48 18.14 -20.46
N ALA A 274 -2.60 18.72 -19.26
CA ALA A 274 -2.60 17.95 -18.02
C ALA A 274 -3.87 17.09 -17.88
N MET A 275 -5.03 17.65 -18.24
CA MET A 275 -6.30 16.92 -18.18
C MET A 275 -6.40 15.85 -19.27
N LYS A 276 -5.98 16.17 -20.50
CA LYS A 276 -5.90 15.17 -21.58
C LYS A 276 -4.97 14.00 -21.22
N TRP A 277 -3.88 14.27 -20.50
CA TRP A 277 -3.02 13.19 -19.99
C TRP A 277 -3.75 12.29 -18.98
N ILE A 278 -4.63 12.82 -18.13
CA ILE A 278 -5.50 11.99 -17.28
C ILE A 278 -6.43 11.15 -18.15
N GLU A 279 -7.18 11.77 -19.07
CA GLU A 279 -8.10 11.08 -19.99
C GLU A 279 -7.43 9.93 -20.77
N GLU A 280 -6.19 10.14 -21.23
CA GLU A 280 -5.42 9.15 -22.00
C GLU A 280 -4.82 8.00 -21.14
N ASN A 281 -4.44 8.27 -19.89
CA ASN A 281 -3.63 7.37 -19.06
C ASN A 281 -4.41 6.72 -17.89
N HIS A 282 -5.57 7.28 -17.51
CA HIS A 282 -6.36 6.90 -16.35
C HIS A 282 -7.81 6.62 -16.76
N LYS A 283 -8.01 5.46 -17.41
CA LYS A 283 -9.29 5.05 -18.04
C LYS A 283 -10.30 4.44 -17.07
N HIS A 284 -9.90 4.19 -15.82
CA HIS A 284 -10.74 3.58 -14.79
C HIS A 284 -11.27 4.64 -13.82
N LEU A 285 -12.29 4.29 -13.01
CA LEU A 285 -12.98 5.28 -12.19
C LEU A 285 -12.12 5.71 -11.00
N TRP A 286 -11.83 7.01 -10.89
CA TRP A 286 -11.03 7.58 -9.78
C TRP A 286 -11.79 8.62 -8.93
N ALA A 287 -13.02 8.96 -9.31
CA ALA A 287 -13.84 9.98 -8.65
C ALA A 287 -15.23 9.46 -8.24
N ARG A 288 -15.65 9.78 -7.00
CA ARG A 288 -16.85 9.22 -6.35
C ARG A 288 -18.17 9.51 -7.07
N CYS A 289 -18.29 10.65 -7.73
CA CYS A 289 -19.48 11.03 -8.48
C CYS A 289 -19.80 10.08 -9.65
N TYR A 290 -18.85 9.25 -10.09
CA TYR A 290 -19.03 8.24 -11.13
C TYR A 290 -19.11 6.80 -10.58
N PHE A 291 -18.94 6.58 -9.28
CA PHE A 291 -18.97 5.25 -8.69
C PHE A 291 -20.41 4.70 -8.59
N SER A 292 -20.56 3.42 -8.90
CA SER A 292 -21.77 2.64 -8.64
C SER A 292 -22.12 2.66 -7.15
N THR A 293 -23.41 2.80 -6.89
CA THR A 293 -23.97 2.81 -5.54
C THR A 293 -24.18 1.39 -4.99
N ALA A 294 -23.97 0.33 -5.77
CA ALA A 294 -24.21 -1.05 -5.35
C ALA A 294 -23.31 -1.47 -4.18
N SER A 295 -22.02 -1.13 -4.21
CA SER A 295 -21.04 -1.62 -3.24
C SER A 295 -21.06 -0.94 -1.86
N LYS A 296 -21.87 0.12 -1.68
CA LYS A 296 -21.92 0.97 -0.47
C LYS A 296 -20.51 1.36 0.06
N CYS A 297 -19.63 1.72 -0.87
CA CYS A 297 -18.23 2.02 -0.60
C CYS A 297 -17.80 3.26 -1.38
N ASP A 298 -17.33 4.30 -0.71
CA ASP A 298 -16.90 5.57 -1.32
C ASP A 298 -15.36 5.70 -1.37
N TYR A 299 -14.64 4.58 -1.33
CA TYR A 299 -13.17 4.58 -1.28
C TYR A 299 -12.57 4.98 -2.63
N VAL A 300 -11.76 6.03 -2.61
CA VAL A 300 -10.94 6.53 -3.75
C VAL A 300 -9.46 6.14 -3.63
N THR A 301 -9.09 5.41 -2.58
CA THR A 301 -7.70 5.00 -2.31
C THR A 301 -7.68 3.59 -1.75
N ASN A 302 -6.72 2.77 -2.18
CA ASN A 302 -6.54 1.39 -1.74
C ASN A 302 -5.86 1.27 -0.35
N ASN A 303 -6.34 2.05 0.62
CA ASN A 303 -5.77 2.10 1.98
C ASN A 303 -5.91 0.76 2.71
N ILE A 304 -6.88 -0.09 2.33
CA ILE A 304 -7.10 -1.40 2.97
C ILE A 304 -5.98 -2.39 2.63
N ALA A 305 -5.44 -2.34 1.42
CA ALA A 305 -4.29 -3.15 1.04
C ALA A 305 -2.99 -2.61 1.70
N GLU A 306 -2.81 -1.29 1.78
CA GLU A 306 -1.73 -0.68 2.58
C GLU A 306 -1.79 -1.11 4.06
N ALA A 307 -2.99 -1.16 4.65
CA ALA A 307 -3.19 -1.59 6.04
C ALA A 307 -2.83 -3.06 6.25
N PHE A 308 -3.26 -3.96 5.36
CA PHE A 308 -2.84 -5.37 5.38
C PHE A 308 -1.32 -5.50 5.21
N ASN A 309 -0.74 -4.75 4.28
CA ASN A 309 0.71 -4.74 4.03
C ASN A 309 1.56 -4.35 5.24
N ASN A 310 1.02 -3.54 6.14
CA ASN A 310 1.62 -3.22 7.42
C ASN A 310 1.38 -4.32 8.48
N TRP A 311 0.22 -4.96 8.48
CA TRP A 311 -0.14 -6.03 9.44
C TRP A 311 0.70 -7.32 9.29
N ILE A 312 1.15 -7.64 8.07
CA ILE A 312 2.04 -8.78 7.76
C ILE A 312 3.50 -8.38 7.52
N LYS A 313 3.89 -7.16 7.90
CA LYS A 313 5.19 -6.56 7.54
C LYS A 313 6.40 -7.31 8.10
N HIS A 314 6.26 -8.00 9.22
CA HIS A 314 7.35 -8.68 9.91
C HIS A 314 7.54 -10.12 9.43
N GLU A 315 6.53 -10.66 8.75
CA GLU A 315 6.43 -12.02 8.24
C GLU A 315 7.04 -12.15 6.83
N LYS A 316 7.18 -11.05 6.07
CA LYS A 316 7.71 -10.99 4.68
C LYS A 316 9.16 -11.47 4.49
N SER A 317 9.84 -11.89 5.56
CA SER A 317 11.19 -12.49 5.54
C SER A 317 11.19 -14.01 5.73
N LEU A 318 10.03 -14.61 6.02
CA LEU A 318 9.90 -16.06 6.22
C LEU A 318 10.07 -16.82 4.87
N PRO A 319 10.47 -18.11 4.89
CA PRO A 319 10.30 -19.02 3.76
C PRO A 319 8.86 -19.02 3.24
N ILE A 320 8.63 -19.46 1.99
CA ILE A 320 7.31 -19.25 1.35
C ILE A 320 6.19 -19.99 2.07
N ILE A 321 6.35 -21.27 2.36
CA ILE A 321 5.30 -22.05 3.03
C ILE A 321 5.09 -21.56 4.47
N GLU A 322 6.17 -21.14 5.17
CA GLU A 322 6.08 -20.47 6.48
C GLU A 322 5.30 -19.15 6.41
N LEU A 323 5.52 -18.33 5.37
CA LEU A 323 4.81 -17.08 5.16
C LEU A 323 3.32 -17.33 4.88
N ILE A 324 3.02 -18.29 4.01
CA ILE A 324 1.66 -18.63 3.59
C ILE A 324 0.85 -19.19 4.77
N ASP A 325 1.44 -20.09 5.56
CA ASP A 325 0.80 -20.58 6.78
C ASP A 325 0.70 -19.51 7.87
N ARG A 326 1.74 -18.68 8.06
CA ARG A 326 1.68 -17.59 9.03
C ARG A 326 0.61 -16.54 8.68
N ILE A 327 0.34 -16.31 7.39
CA ILE A 327 -0.81 -15.51 6.96
C ILE A 327 -2.12 -16.22 7.33
N ARG A 328 -2.28 -17.53 7.05
CA ARG A 328 -3.46 -18.33 7.47
C ARG A 328 -3.70 -18.21 8.98
N GLN A 329 -2.69 -18.46 9.80
CA GLN A 329 -2.76 -18.33 11.27
C GLN A 329 -3.22 -16.93 11.72
N LYS A 330 -2.66 -15.88 11.12
CA LYS A 330 -3.05 -14.49 11.42
C LYS A 330 -4.51 -14.19 11.01
N ILE A 331 -4.99 -14.77 9.91
CA ILE A 331 -6.39 -14.65 9.49
C ILE A 331 -7.29 -15.42 10.47
N MET A 332 -6.93 -16.65 10.85
CA MET A 332 -7.63 -17.47 11.85
C MET A 332 -7.81 -16.73 13.19
N GLU A 333 -6.74 -16.14 13.75
CA GLU A 333 -6.80 -15.28 14.95
C GLU A 333 -7.78 -14.10 14.76
N LYS A 334 -7.78 -13.48 13.58
CA LYS A 334 -8.60 -12.30 13.27
C LYS A 334 -10.08 -12.66 13.13
N LEU A 335 -10.41 -13.75 12.45
CA LEU A 335 -11.80 -14.24 12.33
C LEU A 335 -12.34 -14.63 13.71
N PHE A 336 -11.58 -15.39 14.52
CA PHE A 336 -11.96 -15.77 15.88
C PHE A 336 -12.32 -14.55 16.75
N ARG A 337 -11.44 -13.54 16.84
CA ARG A 337 -11.70 -12.33 17.62
C ARG A 337 -12.95 -11.58 17.15
N ARG A 338 -13.22 -11.57 15.84
CA ARG A 338 -14.39 -10.88 15.26
C ARG A 338 -15.69 -11.67 15.42
N ARG A 339 -15.65 -13.00 15.35
CA ARG A 339 -16.81 -13.86 15.70
C ARG A 339 -17.22 -13.68 17.15
N ASN A 340 -16.26 -13.69 18.08
CA ASN A 340 -16.51 -13.47 19.51
C ASN A 340 -17.06 -12.07 19.80
N LEU A 341 -16.77 -11.08 18.96
CA LEU A 341 -17.43 -9.77 19.01
C LEU A 341 -18.85 -9.85 18.41
N ALA A 342 -19.00 -10.46 17.24
CA ALA A 342 -20.28 -10.60 16.54
C ALA A 342 -21.34 -11.32 17.40
N MET A 343 -20.96 -12.36 18.15
CA MET A 343 -21.82 -13.08 19.10
C MET A 343 -22.38 -12.18 20.22
N LYS A 344 -21.68 -11.09 20.58
CA LYS A 344 -22.11 -10.14 21.62
C LYS A 344 -23.00 -9.02 21.10
N LEU A 345 -23.25 -8.97 19.79
CA LEU A 345 -24.06 -7.92 19.15
C LEU A 345 -25.49 -8.41 18.94
N ASN A 346 -26.44 -7.70 19.55
CA ASN A 346 -27.87 -8.00 19.50
C ASN A 346 -28.71 -6.84 18.90
N THR A 347 -28.06 -5.77 18.44
CA THR A 347 -28.72 -4.63 17.79
C THR A 347 -29.02 -4.91 16.30
N LYS A 348 -29.93 -4.15 15.69
CA LYS A 348 -30.23 -4.22 14.25
C LYS A 348 -29.01 -3.82 13.39
N VAL A 349 -28.45 -2.66 13.72
CA VAL A 349 -27.28 -2.05 13.03
C VAL A 349 -26.06 -2.08 13.95
N LEU A 350 -24.85 -2.12 13.37
CA LEU A 350 -23.59 -2.05 14.10
C LEU A 350 -23.52 -0.81 15.04
N PRO A 351 -23.32 -0.96 16.36
CA PRO A 351 -23.48 0.14 17.32
C PRO A 351 -22.63 1.39 17.04
N HIS A 352 -21.42 1.23 16.48
CA HIS A 352 -20.56 2.38 16.15
C HIS A 352 -21.12 3.23 14.99
N ILE A 353 -21.91 2.65 14.09
CA ILE A 353 -22.58 3.36 12.99
C ILE A 353 -23.68 4.25 13.56
N ILE A 354 -24.58 3.68 14.37
CA ILE A 354 -25.66 4.44 15.03
C ILE A 354 -25.10 5.53 15.93
N LYS A 355 -24.06 5.22 16.73
CA LYS A 355 -23.34 6.24 17.51
C LYS A 355 -22.79 7.38 16.65
N ALA A 356 -22.28 7.08 15.45
CA ALA A 356 -21.77 8.10 14.52
C ALA A 356 -22.89 8.90 13.81
N LEU A 357 -24.08 8.33 13.60
CA LEU A 357 -25.24 9.05 13.07
C LEU A 357 -25.86 9.96 14.14
N ASN A 358 -26.03 9.46 15.36
CA ASN A 358 -26.50 10.23 16.53
C ASN A 358 -25.53 11.35 16.93
N ALA A 359 -24.23 11.19 16.67
CA ALA A 359 -23.26 12.28 16.82
C ALA A 359 -23.43 13.38 15.74
N LYS A 360 -23.84 13.02 14.52
CA LYS A 360 -24.08 13.98 13.44
C LYS A 360 -25.39 14.75 13.62
N SER A 361 -26.47 14.10 14.06
CA SER A 361 -27.79 14.75 14.22
C SER A 361 -27.74 15.97 15.15
N ARG A 362 -26.92 15.90 16.22
CA ARG A 362 -26.66 16.99 17.16
C ARG A 362 -25.96 18.22 16.57
N GLY A 363 -25.43 18.13 15.34
CA GLY A 363 -24.64 19.19 14.70
C GLY A 363 -25.30 19.83 13.49
N LEU A 364 -26.61 19.69 13.31
CA LEU A 364 -27.35 20.11 12.10
C LEU A 364 -28.11 21.44 12.29
N PHE A 365 -27.61 22.32 13.15
CA PHE A 365 -28.16 23.67 13.32
C PHE A 365 -28.05 24.49 12.02
N GLY A 366 -29.06 25.32 11.74
CA GLY A 366 -29.10 26.17 10.54
C GLY A 366 -29.49 25.45 9.24
N TYR A 367 -30.09 24.24 9.33
CA TYR A 367 -30.69 23.56 8.18
C TYR A 367 -32.19 23.89 8.14
N SER A 368 -32.66 24.48 7.05
CA SER A 368 -34.09 24.71 6.81
C SER A 368 -34.71 23.50 6.11
N ILE A 369 -35.92 23.12 6.53
CA ILE A 369 -36.62 21.90 6.06
C ILE A 369 -37.98 22.31 5.50
N HIS A 370 -38.14 22.17 4.19
CA HIS A 370 -39.42 22.39 3.50
C HIS A 370 -39.98 21.03 3.11
N LYS A 371 -40.90 20.52 3.93
CA LYS A 371 -41.56 19.22 3.72
C LYS A 371 -42.54 19.31 2.54
N GLY A 372 -42.44 18.37 1.62
CA GLY A 372 -43.38 18.18 0.51
C GLY A 372 -44.34 17.03 0.79
N VAL A 373 -44.80 16.37 -0.27
CA VAL A 373 -45.67 15.19 -0.18
C VAL A 373 -44.92 13.99 0.38
N GLY A 374 -45.51 13.28 1.34
CA GLY A 374 -44.91 12.09 1.98
C GLY A 374 -43.58 12.40 2.67
N HIS A 375 -42.58 11.54 2.48
CA HIS A 375 -41.23 11.77 3.00
C HIS A 375 -40.27 12.43 1.99
N LEU A 376 -40.79 13.24 1.07
CA LEU A 376 -40.01 14.12 0.20
C LEU A 376 -39.84 15.50 0.86
N ALA A 377 -38.63 16.08 0.84
CA ALA A 377 -38.39 17.44 1.30
C ALA A 377 -37.23 18.13 0.59
N GLU A 378 -37.28 19.45 0.53
CA GLU A 378 -36.12 20.30 0.27
C GLU A 378 -35.43 20.65 1.59
N ILE A 379 -34.14 20.32 1.70
CA ILE A 379 -33.27 20.71 2.79
C ILE A 379 -32.32 21.78 2.27
N SER A 380 -32.30 22.95 2.90
CA SER A 380 -31.43 24.05 2.52
C SER A 380 -30.59 24.54 3.70
N GLY A 381 -29.54 25.29 3.40
CA GLY A 381 -28.64 25.86 4.39
C GLY A 381 -27.51 26.63 3.71
N VAL A 382 -26.48 26.96 4.48
CA VAL A 382 -25.35 27.77 4.01
C VAL A 382 -24.04 27.02 4.25
N TYR A 383 -23.09 27.13 3.31
CA TYR A 383 -21.72 26.61 3.48
C TYR A 383 -20.87 27.58 4.32
N LYS A 384 -19.67 27.15 4.71
CA LYS A 384 -18.73 27.99 5.50
C LYS A 384 -18.23 29.23 4.75
N ASP A 385 -18.36 29.25 3.44
CA ASP A 385 -18.01 30.37 2.55
C ASP A 385 -19.22 31.28 2.27
N LEU A 386 -20.30 31.15 3.05
CA LEU A 386 -21.57 31.86 2.92
C LEU A 386 -22.38 31.54 1.65
N THR A 387 -21.97 30.55 0.86
CA THR A 387 -22.72 30.11 -0.33
C THR A 387 -23.97 29.31 0.10
N PRO A 388 -25.19 29.69 -0.34
CA PRO A 388 -26.39 28.90 -0.06
C PRO A 388 -26.40 27.58 -0.84
N TRP A 389 -27.00 26.55 -0.26
CA TRP A 389 -27.20 25.26 -0.91
C TRP A 389 -28.59 24.70 -0.62
N ARG A 390 -29.05 23.82 -1.51
CA ARG A 390 -30.31 23.11 -1.39
C ARG A 390 -30.16 21.68 -1.92
N HIS A 391 -30.78 20.75 -1.22
CA HIS A 391 -30.78 19.33 -1.51
C HIS A 391 -32.18 18.73 -1.36
N ILE A 392 -32.60 17.96 -2.36
CA ILE A 392 -33.82 17.17 -2.30
C ILE A 392 -33.49 15.87 -1.56
N VAL A 393 -34.35 15.45 -0.65
CA VAL A 393 -34.25 14.20 0.11
C VAL A 393 -35.57 13.45 -0.02
N ASN A 394 -35.50 12.16 -0.33
CA ASN A 394 -36.64 11.24 -0.30
C ASN A 394 -36.29 10.07 0.63
N LEU A 395 -37.01 9.92 1.75
CA LEU A 395 -36.71 8.86 2.73
C LEU A 395 -37.16 7.47 2.26
N GLU A 396 -38.26 7.38 1.51
CA GLU A 396 -38.81 6.11 1.00
C GLU A 396 -37.86 5.47 -0.01
N GLN A 397 -37.39 6.26 -0.98
CA GLN A 397 -36.39 5.82 -1.96
C GLN A 397 -34.95 5.78 -1.40
N ARG A 398 -34.74 6.29 -0.18
CA ARG A 398 -33.42 6.43 0.47
C ARG A 398 -32.42 7.26 -0.36
N THR A 399 -32.90 8.30 -1.02
CA THR A 399 -32.10 9.14 -1.93
C THR A 399 -31.92 10.57 -1.40
N CYS A 400 -30.82 11.19 -1.81
CA CYS A 400 -30.59 12.61 -1.65
C CYS A 400 -29.85 13.17 -2.87
N SER A 401 -30.18 14.38 -3.36
CA SER A 401 -29.49 14.98 -4.51
C SER A 401 -28.00 15.29 -4.26
N CYS A 402 -27.51 15.15 -3.02
CA CYS A 402 -26.08 15.18 -2.73
C CYS A 402 -25.34 13.86 -3.03
N ASN A 403 -26.05 12.80 -3.45
CA ASN A 403 -25.57 11.43 -3.81
C ASN A 403 -24.81 10.64 -2.73
N LYS A 404 -24.43 11.28 -1.62
CA LYS A 404 -23.67 10.67 -0.52
C LYS A 404 -24.38 9.51 0.15
N TRP A 405 -25.71 9.58 0.34
CA TRP A 405 -26.46 8.50 1.00
C TRP A 405 -26.44 7.25 0.14
N GLN A 406 -26.75 7.38 -1.14
CA GLN A 406 -26.80 6.28 -2.10
C GLN A 406 -25.45 5.57 -2.21
N LEU A 407 -24.35 6.31 -2.35
CA LEU A 407 -23.00 5.75 -2.50
C LEU A 407 -22.43 5.14 -1.21
N THR A 408 -22.78 5.67 -0.04
CA THR A 408 -22.24 5.19 1.25
C THR A 408 -23.13 4.20 1.98
N GLY A 409 -24.43 4.11 1.64
CA GLY A 409 -25.41 3.34 2.41
C GLY A 409 -25.75 3.94 3.78
N LEU A 410 -25.27 5.15 4.08
CA LEU A 410 -25.48 5.83 5.36
C LEU A 410 -26.19 7.17 5.14
N PRO A 411 -27.23 7.50 5.93
CA PRO A 411 -27.89 8.80 5.86
C PRO A 411 -26.88 9.96 5.84
N CYS A 412 -26.99 10.81 4.81
CA CYS A 412 -26.24 12.06 4.74
C CYS A 412 -26.81 13.08 5.74
N ASN A 413 -26.11 14.20 5.97
CA ASN A 413 -26.58 15.22 6.92
C ASN A 413 -28.01 15.70 6.59
N HIS A 414 -28.34 15.88 5.30
CA HIS A 414 -29.68 16.30 4.85
C HIS A 414 -30.76 15.24 5.14
N ALA A 415 -30.41 13.95 4.99
CA ALA A 415 -31.29 12.85 5.34
C ALA A 415 -31.50 12.75 6.85
N ILE A 416 -30.41 12.88 7.64
CA ILE A 416 -30.48 12.89 9.11
C ILE A 416 -31.38 14.03 9.60
N SER A 417 -31.24 15.26 9.06
CA SER A 417 -32.12 16.37 9.47
C SER A 417 -33.58 16.11 9.14
N LEU A 418 -33.89 15.50 7.99
CA LEU A 418 -35.27 15.16 7.64
C LEU A 418 -35.84 14.05 8.54
N ILE A 419 -35.08 12.97 8.77
CA ILE A 419 -35.48 11.86 9.65
C ILE A 419 -35.79 12.40 11.06
N CYS A 420 -34.87 13.17 11.65
CA CYS A 420 -35.06 13.77 12.97
C CYS A 420 -36.14 14.86 13.04
N SER A 421 -36.69 15.31 11.90
CA SER A 421 -37.82 16.25 11.85
C SER A 421 -39.20 15.58 11.95
N TYR A 422 -39.24 14.24 11.95
CA TYR A 422 -40.45 13.45 12.13
C TYR A 422 -40.37 12.69 13.46
N ARG A 423 -41.49 12.59 14.18
CA ARG A 423 -41.57 11.76 15.39
C ARG A 423 -41.75 10.30 14.98
N GLY A 424 -41.09 9.39 15.70
CA GLY A 424 -41.20 7.94 15.48
C GLY A 424 -40.37 7.37 14.32
N LEU A 425 -39.53 8.16 13.65
CA LEU A 425 -38.58 7.65 12.65
C LEU A 425 -37.20 7.45 13.27
N GLU A 426 -36.71 6.21 13.26
CA GLU A 426 -35.40 5.86 13.80
C GLU A 426 -34.30 5.86 12.73
N LEU A 427 -33.12 6.39 13.09
CA LEU A 427 -32.00 6.50 12.14
C LEU A 427 -31.48 5.15 11.64
N GLU A 428 -31.71 4.07 12.39
CA GLU A 428 -31.27 2.73 12.03
C GLU A 428 -32.07 2.09 10.88
N ASP A 429 -33.32 2.51 10.67
CA ASP A 429 -34.14 2.02 9.56
C ASP A 429 -33.63 2.48 8.20
N TYR A 430 -32.98 3.65 8.17
CA TYR A 430 -32.48 4.33 6.97
C TYR A 430 -31.02 3.99 6.64
N VAL A 431 -30.41 3.09 7.42
CA VAL A 431 -29.08 2.53 7.15
C VAL A 431 -29.19 1.34 6.19
N ASP A 432 -28.20 1.19 5.31
CA ASP A 432 -28.11 0.05 4.39
C ASP A 432 -27.80 -1.26 5.13
N THR A 433 -28.38 -2.36 4.63
CA THR A 433 -28.22 -3.70 5.21
C THR A 433 -26.76 -4.16 5.35
N CYS A 434 -25.81 -3.65 4.55
CA CYS A 434 -24.40 -3.99 4.70
C CYS A 434 -23.78 -3.55 6.05
N TYR A 435 -24.44 -2.66 6.79
CA TYR A 435 -24.07 -2.22 8.14
C TYR A 435 -24.84 -2.95 9.27
N SER A 436 -25.69 -3.91 8.92
CA SER A 436 -26.44 -4.72 9.90
C SER A 436 -25.54 -5.64 10.70
N VAL A 437 -25.99 -5.97 11.92
CA VAL A 437 -25.32 -7.00 12.73
C VAL A 437 -25.46 -8.39 12.10
N SER A 438 -26.55 -8.67 11.38
CA SER A 438 -26.72 -9.95 10.67
C SER A 438 -25.67 -10.13 9.56
N LYS A 439 -25.43 -9.10 8.72
CA LYS A 439 -24.33 -9.14 7.73
C LYS A 439 -22.96 -9.25 8.40
N PHE A 440 -22.73 -8.57 9.53
CA PHE A 440 -21.49 -8.73 10.29
C PHE A 440 -21.32 -10.15 10.87
N LYS A 441 -22.39 -10.79 11.37
CA LYS A 441 -22.37 -12.19 11.82
C LYS A 441 -22.05 -13.14 10.64
N ALA A 442 -22.74 -12.99 9.52
CA ALA A 442 -22.51 -13.77 8.29
C ALA A 442 -21.07 -13.63 7.75
N ALA A 443 -20.43 -12.45 7.89
CA ALA A 443 -19.05 -12.26 7.48
C ALA A 443 -18.04 -13.10 8.30
N TYR A 444 -18.39 -13.47 9.54
CA TYR A 444 -17.49 -14.16 10.48
C TYR A 444 -18.00 -15.52 10.96
N GLU A 445 -19.03 -16.05 10.29
CA GLU A 445 -19.66 -17.34 10.58
C GLU A 445 -18.64 -18.48 10.49
N GLY A 446 -18.13 -18.77 9.29
CA GLY A 446 -17.14 -19.81 9.04
C GLY A 446 -15.80 -19.56 9.75
N TRP A 447 -15.11 -20.64 10.15
CA TRP A 447 -13.81 -20.63 10.80
C TRP A 447 -12.74 -21.36 9.99
N ILE A 448 -11.49 -20.96 10.17
CA ILE A 448 -10.33 -21.65 9.58
C ILE A 448 -9.92 -22.74 10.55
N GLU A 449 -9.92 -23.99 10.09
CA GLU A 449 -9.45 -25.12 10.88
C GLU A 449 -7.94 -25.01 11.20
N PRO A 450 -7.51 -25.48 12.38
CA PRO A 450 -6.10 -25.71 12.66
C PRO A 450 -5.59 -26.87 11.80
N ILE A 451 -4.32 -26.77 11.39
CA ILE A 451 -3.60 -27.86 10.73
C ILE A 451 -2.54 -28.38 11.70
N ALA A 452 -2.22 -29.66 11.60
CA ALA A 452 -1.20 -30.29 12.44
C ALA A 452 0.22 -29.86 12.04
N ASP A 453 1.24 -30.40 12.73
CA ASP A 453 2.63 -30.26 12.29
C ASP A 453 2.85 -30.90 10.89
N ARG A 454 3.89 -30.45 10.18
CA ARG A 454 4.27 -30.96 8.85
C ARG A 454 4.45 -32.47 8.79
N THR A 455 4.91 -33.07 9.88
CA THR A 455 5.08 -34.53 10.00
C THR A 455 3.77 -35.30 9.86
N HIS A 456 2.61 -34.65 10.11
CA HIS A 456 1.27 -35.25 10.00
C HIS A 456 0.55 -34.87 8.69
N TRP A 457 1.11 -34.00 7.84
CA TRP A 457 0.47 -33.61 6.58
C TRP A 457 0.49 -34.79 5.58
N PRO A 458 -0.51 -34.90 4.68
CA PRO A 458 -0.54 -35.94 3.67
C PRO A 458 0.75 -36.00 2.83
N GLN A 459 1.30 -37.20 2.66
CA GLN A 459 2.45 -37.43 1.78
C GLN A 459 1.99 -37.39 0.32
N VAL A 460 2.27 -36.28 -0.38
CA VAL A 460 1.87 -36.11 -1.78
C VAL A 460 3.03 -36.47 -2.71
N HIS A 461 2.95 -37.67 -3.31
CA HIS A 461 3.95 -38.15 -4.27
C HIS A 461 3.78 -37.50 -5.65
N ILE A 462 4.29 -36.28 -5.80
CA ILE A 462 4.24 -35.51 -7.07
C ILE A 462 5.19 -36.03 -8.18
N GLY A 463 6.04 -37.02 -7.89
CA GLY A 463 6.97 -37.61 -8.88
C GLY A 463 8.20 -36.75 -9.23
N PHE A 464 8.38 -35.58 -8.62
CA PHE A 464 9.53 -34.70 -8.84
C PHE A 464 9.90 -33.89 -7.59
N LYS A 465 11.13 -33.36 -7.52
CA LYS A 465 11.49 -32.34 -6.52
C LYS A 465 11.13 -30.95 -7.01
N LEU A 466 10.35 -30.20 -6.22
CA LEU A 466 10.01 -28.81 -6.51
C LEU A 466 11.13 -27.88 -6.05
N TRP A 467 11.92 -27.37 -6.99
CA TRP A 467 13.01 -26.45 -6.67
C TRP A 467 12.51 -25.01 -6.50
N PRO A 468 13.22 -24.14 -5.74
CA PRO A 468 12.93 -22.72 -5.71
C PRO A 468 13.02 -22.05 -7.09
N LEU A 469 12.24 -20.98 -7.29
CA LEU A 469 12.34 -20.12 -8.49
C LEU A 469 13.75 -19.56 -8.69
N GLN A 470 14.18 -19.49 -9.94
CA GLN A 470 15.47 -18.89 -10.31
C GLN A 470 15.37 -17.36 -10.31
N LEU A 471 15.52 -16.75 -9.13
CA LEU A 471 15.49 -15.31 -8.94
C LEU A 471 16.68 -14.63 -9.65
N LYS A 472 16.41 -13.83 -10.68
CA LYS A 472 17.42 -12.99 -11.34
C LYS A 472 18.09 -12.07 -10.30
N ARG A 473 19.43 -12.13 -10.17
CA ARG A 473 20.19 -11.30 -9.22
C ARG A 473 20.17 -9.83 -9.67
N ALA A 474 19.20 -9.06 -9.18
CA ALA A 474 19.33 -7.60 -9.14
C ALA A 474 20.55 -7.21 -8.30
N ALA A 475 21.37 -6.30 -8.81
CA ALA A 475 22.61 -5.84 -8.17
C ALA A 475 22.35 -5.17 -6.80
N GLY A 476 23.23 -5.45 -5.84
CA GLY A 476 23.21 -4.84 -4.51
C GLY A 476 22.43 -5.62 -3.43
N ARG A 477 22.52 -5.08 -2.20
CA ARG A 477 22.04 -5.70 -0.96
C ARG A 477 20.51 -5.89 -0.94
N PRO A 478 19.98 -7.07 -0.57
CA PRO A 478 18.55 -7.27 -0.29
C PRO A 478 18.06 -6.28 0.77
N ARG A 479 16.98 -5.56 0.48
CA ARG A 479 16.44 -4.51 1.36
C ARG A 479 15.25 -5.05 2.14
N SER A 480 15.29 -4.96 3.46
CA SER A 480 14.17 -5.31 4.36
C SER A 480 13.03 -4.29 4.35
N ARG A 481 13.15 -3.22 3.55
CA ARG A 481 12.14 -2.17 3.39
C ARG A 481 12.12 -1.74 1.92
N ARG A 482 10.91 -1.63 1.35
CA ARG A 482 10.68 -0.92 0.08
C ARG A 482 11.28 0.49 0.16
N ILE A 483 11.82 0.97 -0.95
CA ILE A 483 12.21 2.38 -1.07
C ILE A 483 10.93 3.21 -1.04
N LYS A 484 10.66 3.83 0.12
CA LYS A 484 9.62 4.83 0.26
C LYS A 484 9.88 5.94 -0.76
N SER A 485 8.87 6.31 -1.58
CA SER A 485 8.96 7.56 -2.34
C SER A 485 9.07 8.76 -1.39
N VAL A 486 9.48 9.92 -1.91
CA VAL A 486 9.71 11.13 -1.10
C VAL A 486 8.52 11.48 -0.19
N ASP A 487 7.30 11.16 -0.63
CA ASP A 487 6.04 11.42 0.08
C ASP A 487 5.53 10.27 0.97
N GLU A 488 6.22 9.12 0.99
CA GLU A 488 5.89 8.00 1.89
C GLU A 488 6.69 8.07 3.21
N GLY A 489 7.67 8.98 3.31
CA GLY A 489 8.33 9.31 4.58
C GLY A 489 7.53 10.35 5.37
N ASP A 490 7.80 10.43 6.67
CA ASP A 490 7.61 11.69 7.40
C ASP A 490 8.25 12.83 6.62
N THR A 491 7.77 14.05 6.88
CA THR A 491 8.37 15.33 6.46
C THR A 491 9.78 15.47 7.05
N LYS A 492 10.72 14.69 6.52
CA LYS A 492 12.15 14.87 6.71
C LYS A 492 12.46 16.28 6.24
N LYS A 493 12.62 17.19 7.22
CA LYS A 493 13.04 18.58 7.04
C LYS A 493 14.07 18.59 5.92
N ARG A 494 13.71 19.17 4.76
CA ARG A 494 14.61 19.21 3.59
C ARG A 494 15.94 19.73 4.10
N LYS A 495 17.01 18.95 3.98
CA LYS A 495 18.28 19.38 4.58
C LYS A 495 18.70 20.69 3.90
N ARG A 496 18.92 21.71 4.73
CA ARG A 496 19.48 22.98 4.29
C ARG A 496 20.95 22.75 3.96
N CYS A 497 21.37 23.15 2.77
CA CYS A 497 22.78 23.14 2.40
C CYS A 497 23.54 24.10 3.31
N LYS A 498 24.62 23.64 3.94
CA LYS A 498 25.49 24.49 4.78
C LYS A 498 26.35 25.47 3.98
N ARG A 499 26.47 25.30 2.65
CA ARG A 499 27.20 26.23 1.75
C ARG A 499 26.30 27.38 1.28
N CYS A 500 25.24 27.08 0.53
CA CYS A 500 24.38 28.09 -0.12
C CYS A 500 23.04 28.36 0.59
N GLY A 501 22.78 27.73 1.74
CA GLY A 501 21.54 27.92 2.50
C GLY A 501 20.24 27.37 1.87
N GLN A 502 20.30 26.81 0.65
CA GLN A 502 19.15 26.28 -0.09
C GLN A 502 18.70 24.88 0.39
N LEU A 503 17.43 24.55 0.16
CA LEU A 503 16.82 23.28 0.58
C LEU A 503 16.83 22.24 -0.55
N GLY A 504 17.32 21.03 -0.28
CA GLY A 504 17.13 19.87 -1.17
C GLY A 504 18.40 19.17 -1.65
N HIS A 505 19.58 19.70 -1.36
CA HIS A 505 20.88 19.07 -1.64
C HIS A 505 21.81 19.17 -0.42
N MET A 506 22.92 18.43 -0.43
CA MET A 506 23.94 18.47 0.63
C MET A 506 25.14 19.32 0.19
N GLN A 507 25.92 19.84 1.14
CA GLN A 507 27.13 20.64 0.84
C GLN A 507 28.12 19.94 -0.11
N LYS A 508 28.22 18.60 -0.04
CA LYS A 508 29.05 17.77 -0.94
C LYS A 508 28.51 17.67 -2.38
N THR A 509 27.28 18.10 -2.62
CA THR A 509 26.60 18.08 -3.93
C THR A 509 26.03 19.48 -4.23
N CYS A 510 26.72 20.52 -3.77
CA CYS A 510 26.36 21.91 -3.98
C CYS A 510 27.19 22.45 -5.15
N ASN A 511 26.53 22.92 -6.20
CA ASN A 511 27.19 23.43 -7.40
C ASN A 511 27.69 24.88 -7.27
N GLU A 512 27.43 25.55 -6.16
CA GLU A 512 28.14 26.80 -5.86
C GLU A 512 29.62 26.56 -5.57
N THR A 513 30.43 27.39 -6.23
CA THR A 513 31.87 27.51 -6.06
C THR A 513 32.21 27.88 -4.63
N VAL A 514 33.26 27.25 -4.07
CA VAL A 514 33.88 27.76 -2.86
C VAL A 514 34.79 28.89 -3.30
N TYR A 515 34.49 30.11 -2.87
CA TYR A 515 35.48 31.17 -2.89
C TYR A 515 36.41 30.92 -1.68
N ASP A 516 37.67 30.63 -1.96
CA ASP A 516 38.71 30.61 -0.93
C ASP A 516 39.19 32.07 -0.77
N SER A 517 39.20 32.59 0.46
CA SER A 517 39.49 34.01 0.72
C SER A 517 40.94 34.40 0.44
N ASP A 518 41.84 33.41 0.34
CA ASP A 518 43.28 33.59 0.31
C ASP A 518 43.94 33.07 -1.00
N ALA A 519 43.13 32.83 -2.04
CA ALA A 519 43.63 32.44 -3.37
C ALA A 519 43.93 33.67 -4.26
N PRO A 520 45.14 33.82 -4.82
CA PRO A 520 45.46 34.94 -5.72
C PRO A 520 44.65 34.87 -7.04
N PRO A 521 44.38 36.02 -7.68
CA PRO A 521 43.41 36.12 -8.78
C PRO A 521 43.81 35.30 -10.01
N PRO A 522 42.84 34.71 -10.75
CA PRO A 522 43.14 33.91 -11.94
C PRO A 522 43.72 34.76 -13.08
N ALA A 523 44.76 34.26 -13.73
CA ALA A 523 45.34 34.89 -14.92
C ALA A 523 44.34 34.92 -16.10
N PRO A 524 44.38 35.97 -16.95
CA PRO A 524 43.44 36.12 -18.07
C PRO A 524 43.56 34.99 -19.12
N PRO A 525 42.46 34.60 -19.77
CA PRO A 525 42.44 33.46 -20.69
C PRO A 525 43.22 33.73 -21.99
N LYS A 526 44.19 32.87 -22.29
CA LYS A 526 44.97 32.92 -23.55
C LYS A 526 44.09 32.57 -24.76
N PRO A 527 44.25 33.24 -25.92
CA PRO A 527 43.46 32.98 -27.11
C PRO A 527 43.70 31.56 -27.67
N LYS A 528 42.63 30.90 -28.14
CA LYS A 528 42.67 29.54 -28.68
C LYS A 528 43.33 29.53 -30.07
N ARG A 529 44.47 28.84 -30.18
CA ARG A 529 45.21 28.65 -31.44
C ARG A 529 44.62 27.49 -32.23
N ASN A 530 44.10 27.76 -33.43
CA ASN A 530 43.59 26.73 -34.34
C ASN A 530 44.69 25.71 -34.70
N ARG A 531 44.35 24.41 -34.71
CA ARG A 531 45.29 23.33 -35.04
C ARG A 531 44.72 22.41 -36.12
N THR A 532 45.03 22.74 -37.36
CA THR A 532 44.75 21.92 -38.55
C THR A 532 45.52 20.61 -38.49
N LYS A 533 44.91 19.49 -38.93
CA LYS A 533 45.63 18.26 -39.30
C LYS A 533 45.16 17.76 -40.67
N LYS A 534 46.11 17.16 -41.39
CA LYS A 534 46.15 17.01 -42.87
C LYS A 534 45.44 15.72 -43.34
N LYS A 535 45.05 15.70 -44.63
CA LYS A 535 44.49 14.54 -45.38
C LYS A 535 45.36 13.27 -45.30
N LYS A 536 44.71 12.12 -45.49
CA LYS A 536 45.20 10.98 -46.29
C LYS A 536 44.12 10.57 -47.30
N GLU A 537 44.51 10.28 -48.53
CA GLU A 537 43.74 9.58 -49.59
C GLU A 537 44.25 8.12 -49.67
N ALA A 538 43.63 7.16 -50.37
CA ALA A 538 42.48 7.11 -51.28
C ALA A 538 41.55 5.89 -50.90
N ALA A 539 40.58 5.34 -51.66
CA ALA A 539 40.12 5.52 -53.06
C ALA A 539 38.64 5.10 -53.25
N ALA A 540 38.20 5.02 -54.53
CA ALA A 540 37.16 4.20 -55.19
C ALA A 540 36.22 3.26 -54.39
N SER A 541 34.94 3.02 -54.72
CA SER A 541 33.93 3.56 -55.69
C SER A 541 32.52 3.00 -55.28
N PRO A 542 31.43 3.13 -56.07
CA PRO A 542 30.56 4.30 -56.22
C PRO A 542 29.15 4.12 -55.58
N SER A 543 28.32 5.17 -55.65
CA SER A 543 26.96 5.26 -55.08
C SER A 543 25.84 5.15 -56.13
N THR A 544 24.56 5.06 -55.72
CA THR A 544 23.36 5.49 -56.50
C THR A 544 22.09 5.53 -55.59
N PRO A 545 20.99 6.27 -55.93
CA PRO A 545 20.70 7.48 -55.13
C PRO A 545 19.19 7.87 -54.90
N LYS A 546 19.00 9.09 -54.36
CA LYS A 546 17.79 9.98 -54.45
C LYS A 546 16.51 9.59 -53.66
N ARG A 547 16.07 10.50 -52.78
CA ARG A 547 14.95 11.44 -53.10
C ARG A 547 14.83 12.63 -52.12
N LYS A 548 14.37 13.78 -52.66
CA LYS A 548 14.12 15.05 -51.96
C LYS A 548 12.63 15.20 -51.60
N LYS A 549 12.33 15.92 -50.51
CA LYS A 549 11.22 16.92 -50.32
C LYS A 549 11.30 17.42 -48.87
N ALA A 550 10.92 18.62 -48.47
CA ALA A 550 10.74 19.94 -49.06
C ALA A 550 10.37 20.83 -47.86
N LYS A 551 11.04 21.96 -47.65
CA LYS A 551 10.86 22.82 -46.46
C LYS A 551 10.01 24.04 -46.86
N ARG A 552 8.89 24.30 -46.18
CA ARG A 552 8.06 25.49 -46.42
C ARG A 552 8.14 26.42 -45.22
N MET A 553 8.58 27.66 -45.44
CA MET A 553 8.54 28.74 -44.47
C MET A 553 7.23 29.54 -44.62
N LYS A 554 6.71 30.03 -43.49
CA LYS A 554 5.92 31.26 -43.32
C LYS A 554 6.24 31.73 -41.90
N GLU A 555 7.04 32.78 -41.77
CA GLU A 555 6.63 34.20 -41.71
C GLU A 555 6.12 34.57 -40.32
N VAL A 556 6.80 35.55 -39.74
CA VAL A 556 6.59 36.09 -38.40
C VAL A 556 6.03 37.50 -38.58
N ILE A 557 4.92 37.80 -37.92
CA ILE A 557 4.47 39.18 -37.70
C ILE A 557 4.49 39.40 -36.20
N THR A 558 5.25 40.41 -35.77
CA THR A 558 5.39 40.85 -34.39
C THR A 558 4.61 42.14 -34.19
N GLU A 559 3.66 42.14 -33.26
CA GLU A 559 3.16 43.34 -32.60
C GLU A 559 3.10 43.10 -31.09
N VAL A 560 3.78 43.96 -30.32
CA VAL A 560 3.71 44.01 -28.85
C VAL A 560 3.87 45.46 -28.40
N MET A 561 2.86 46.01 -27.75
CA MET A 561 2.89 47.21 -26.91
C MET A 561 1.96 46.95 -25.68
N PRO A 562 1.97 47.76 -24.60
CA PRO A 562 2.78 47.42 -23.44
C PRO A 562 1.98 47.25 -22.14
N SER A 563 2.71 46.88 -21.07
CA SER A 563 2.25 46.83 -19.68
C SER A 563 1.75 48.16 -19.10
N PRO A 564 0.87 48.11 -18.11
CA PRO A 564 1.13 48.74 -16.80
C PRO A 564 0.85 47.72 -15.66
N SER A 565 1.68 47.52 -14.63
CA SER A 565 2.12 48.38 -13.51
C SER A 565 1.68 47.72 -12.19
N THR A 566 2.61 47.61 -11.25
CA THR A 566 2.36 47.11 -9.88
C THR A 566 1.65 48.19 -9.06
N PRO A 567 0.90 47.83 -8.00
CA PRO A 567 1.37 48.35 -6.71
C PRO A 567 1.27 47.41 -5.50
N LEU A 568 2.29 47.58 -4.66
CA LEU A 568 2.25 47.58 -3.20
C LEU A 568 2.19 46.27 -2.39
N ARG A 569 2.84 46.41 -1.23
CA ARG A 569 3.36 45.40 -0.32
C ARG A 569 2.90 45.85 1.06
N LEU A 570 2.09 45.05 1.75
CA LEU A 570 1.76 45.28 3.16
C LEU A 570 2.23 44.13 4.06
N GLN A 571 2.47 44.47 5.31
CA GLN A 571 3.39 43.76 6.20
C GLN A 571 2.73 42.61 6.98
N ARG A 572 3.59 41.78 7.59
CA ARG A 572 3.20 40.71 8.50
C ARG A 572 2.61 41.27 9.80
N ALA A 573 1.62 40.58 10.35
CA ALA A 573 1.46 40.44 11.79
C ALA A 573 1.67 38.96 12.17
N LEU A 574 2.34 38.71 13.30
CA LEU A 574 2.60 37.38 13.86
C LEU A 574 1.56 37.07 14.93
N ALA A 575 0.98 35.87 14.89
CA ALA A 575 0.29 35.27 16.03
C ALA A 575 0.45 33.74 15.99
N THR A 576 1.21 33.22 16.96
CA THR A 576 1.20 31.82 17.40
C THR A 576 0.32 31.71 18.64
N PRO A 577 -0.38 30.59 18.88
CA PRO A 577 0.28 29.57 19.71
C PRO A 577 -0.11 28.10 19.43
N SER A 578 0.60 27.22 20.14
CA SER A 578 0.22 25.86 20.57
C SER A 578 0.05 24.72 19.55
N SER A 579 0.83 23.68 19.82
CA SER A 579 0.88 22.31 19.27
C SER A 579 1.13 21.39 20.48
N PRO A 580 0.99 20.06 20.42
CA PRO A 580 -0.02 19.21 19.78
C PRO A 580 -0.76 18.33 20.83
N PHE A 581 -1.78 17.56 20.43
CA PHE A 581 -2.27 16.43 21.26
C PHE A 581 -1.65 15.11 20.79
N ASP A 582 -1.04 14.39 21.75
CA ASP A 582 -0.45 13.07 21.54
C ASP A 582 -1.50 11.96 21.41
N LEU A 583 -1.19 10.95 20.58
CA LEU A 583 -1.94 9.71 20.48
C LEU A 583 -1.08 8.53 20.94
N ASN A 584 -1.11 8.25 22.24
CA ASN A 584 -0.54 7.06 22.85
C ASN A 584 -1.53 6.45 23.85
N CYS A 585 -2.10 5.30 23.52
CA CYS A 585 -2.60 4.35 24.51
C CYS A 585 -2.57 2.92 23.94
N SER A 586 -1.84 2.05 24.63
CA SER A 586 -1.94 0.60 24.54
C SER A 586 -2.35 0.08 25.93
N PRO A 587 -2.94 -1.12 26.05
CA PRO A 587 -3.74 -1.48 27.22
C PRO A 587 -2.91 -2.03 28.39
N GLY A 588 -3.44 -1.84 29.61
CA GLY A 588 -3.02 -2.49 30.85
C GLY A 588 -4.26 -2.91 31.65
N ALA A 589 -4.13 -3.93 32.51
CA ALA A 589 -5.27 -4.59 33.16
C ALA A 589 -5.11 -4.68 34.69
N LEU A 590 -6.23 -5.00 35.38
CA LEU A 590 -6.32 -5.58 36.74
C LEU A 590 -5.77 -4.71 37.90
N THR A 591 -6.57 -4.30 38.89
CA THR A 591 -7.08 -5.16 39.99
C THR A 591 -7.99 -4.37 40.96
N ARG A 592 -8.77 -5.09 41.80
CA ARG A 592 -9.32 -4.79 43.15
C ARG A 592 -9.52 -3.31 43.57
N ARG A 593 -10.62 -2.91 44.19
CA ARG A 593 -11.60 -3.63 45.04
C ARG A 593 -13.03 -3.51 44.54
#